data_AF-M4RZ12-F1
#
_entry.id   AF-M4RZ12-F1
#
_cell.length_a   1.000
_cell.length_b   1.000
_cell.length_c   1.000
_cell.angle_alpha   90.00
_cell.angle_beta   90.00
_cell.angle_gamma   90.00
#
_symmetry.space_group_name_H-M   'P 1'
#
loop_
_entity.id
_entity.type
_entity.pdbx_description
1 polymer ?
#
loop_
_entity_poly.entity_id
_entity_poly.type
_entity_poly.pdbx_seq_one_letter_code
_entity_poly.pdbx_strand_id
1 'polypeptide(L)'
;MTTYTILSGEGEVQAQGLTLTEAAHEILTSDSREYDVRQDDDGGFTLWTRQQVANRGWEMTTFFSTNSDRKQAEDEIFTAIVLSPRFRGHCEAITDEAYAEMLAQGAEDEE
;
A
#
# COMPACT_ATOMS: atom_id res chain seq x y z
N MET A 1 -9.14 -11.59 10.58
CA MET A 1 -7.89 -11.17 9.91
C MET A 1 -8.35 -10.47 8.66
N THR A 2 -8.03 -9.19 8.51
CA THR A 2 -8.53 -8.39 7.37
C THR A 2 -7.69 -8.70 6.15
N THR A 3 -8.34 -9.03 5.05
CA THR A 3 -7.72 -9.24 3.75
C THR A 3 -8.08 -8.10 2.80
N TYR A 4 -7.19 -7.87 1.84
CA TYR A 4 -7.27 -6.74 0.93
C TYR A 4 -7.30 -7.20 -0.52
N THR A 5 -8.08 -6.48 -1.32
CA THR A 5 -8.14 -6.53 -2.77
C THR A 5 -7.44 -5.29 -3.31
N ILE A 6 -6.52 -5.49 -4.26
CA ILE A 6 -5.80 -4.44 -4.96
C ILE A 6 -6.42 -4.25 -6.34
N LEU A 7 -6.84 -3.02 -6.63
CA LEU A 7 -7.39 -2.58 -7.90
C LEU A 7 -6.36 -1.73 -8.65
N SER A 8 -6.33 -1.84 -9.98
CA SER A 8 -5.61 -0.89 -10.83
C SER A 8 -6.25 0.49 -10.78
N GLY A 9 -5.56 1.52 -11.32
CA GLY A 9 -6.16 2.84 -11.49
C GLY A 9 -7.38 2.86 -12.43
N GLU A 10 -7.63 1.78 -13.17
CA GLU A 10 -8.79 1.57 -14.05
C GLU A 10 -9.91 0.75 -13.37
N GLY A 11 -9.72 0.35 -12.12
CA GLY A 11 -10.69 -0.44 -11.33
C GLY A 11 -10.61 -1.95 -11.55
N GLU A 12 -9.59 -2.44 -12.27
CA GLU A 12 -9.41 -3.89 -12.49
C GLU A 12 -8.74 -4.55 -11.30
N VAL A 13 -9.26 -5.70 -10.85
CA VAL A 13 -8.63 -6.50 -9.79
C VAL A 13 -7.27 -7.00 -10.25
N GLN A 14 -6.22 -6.57 -9.57
CA GLN A 14 -4.85 -7.07 -9.75
C GLN A 14 -4.59 -8.29 -8.84
N ALA A 15 -5.06 -8.22 -7.60
CA ALA A 15 -4.88 -9.28 -6.60
C ALA A 15 -5.96 -9.19 -5.51
N GLN A 16 -6.24 -10.31 -4.83
CA GLN A 16 -7.27 -10.43 -3.78
C GLN A 16 -6.82 -11.39 -2.68
N GLY A 17 -7.38 -11.24 -1.47
CA GLY A 17 -7.08 -12.11 -0.34
C GLY A 17 -5.72 -11.83 0.31
N LEU A 18 -5.15 -10.65 0.06
CA LEU A 18 -3.81 -10.28 0.51
C LEU A 18 -3.82 -9.86 1.97
N THR A 19 -2.78 -10.23 2.71
CA THR A 19 -2.52 -9.64 4.04
C THR A 19 -2.10 -8.18 3.91
N LEU A 20 -2.11 -7.42 5.02
CA LEU A 20 -1.67 -6.02 5.04
C LEU A 20 -0.27 -5.84 4.42
N THR A 21 0.68 -6.69 4.80
CA THR A 21 2.06 -6.62 4.30
C THR A 21 2.13 -6.92 2.80
N GLU A 22 1.37 -7.90 2.32
CA GLU A 22 1.32 -8.23 0.88
C GLU A 22 0.66 -7.12 0.08
N ALA A 23 -0.47 -6.58 0.55
CA ALA A 23 -1.14 -5.46 -0.08
C ALA A 23 -0.24 -4.22 -0.17
N ALA A 24 0.44 -3.87 0.92
CA ALA A 24 1.41 -2.78 0.92
C ALA A 24 2.60 -3.08 -0.01
N HIS A 25 3.08 -4.32 -0.06
CA HIS A 25 4.16 -4.74 -0.95
C HIS A 25 3.79 -4.54 -2.43
N GLU A 26 2.60 -4.96 -2.84
CA GLU A 26 2.11 -4.77 -4.21
C GLU A 26 2.04 -3.28 -4.57
N ILE A 27 1.52 -2.44 -3.66
CA ILE A 27 1.45 -0.99 -3.87
C ILE A 27 2.84 -0.36 -4.00
N LEU A 28 3.76 -0.74 -3.10
CA LEU A 28 5.09 -0.14 -3.01
C LEU A 28 6.04 -0.60 -4.12
N THR A 29 5.79 -1.76 -4.72
CA THR A 29 6.56 -2.29 -5.85
C THR A 29 5.91 -2.06 -7.21
N SER A 30 4.67 -1.57 -7.23
CA SER A 30 3.98 -1.14 -8.44
C SER A 30 4.84 -0.16 -9.26
N ASP A 31 4.74 -0.26 -10.59
CA ASP A 31 5.50 0.56 -11.55
C ASP A 31 7.03 0.38 -11.44
N SER A 32 7.47 -0.85 -11.13
CA SER A 32 8.90 -1.23 -10.96
C SER A 32 9.63 -0.41 -9.90
N ARG A 33 8.94 -0.10 -8.81
CA ARG A 33 9.52 0.58 -7.66
C ARG A 33 10.11 -0.42 -6.69
N GLU A 34 11.02 0.09 -5.87
CA GLU A 34 11.55 -0.64 -4.74
C GLU A 34 11.38 0.23 -3.51
N TYR A 35 11.15 -0.41 -2.36
CA TYR A 35 11.01 0.28 -1.09
C TYR A 35 11.95 -0.30 -0.04
N ASP A 36 12.22 0.50 0.98
CA ASP A 36 13.03 0.11 2.12
C ASP A 36 12.55 0.89 3.34
N VAL A 37 12.47 0.22 4.49
CA VAL A 37 12.09 0.84 5.77
C VAL A 37 13.36 1.00 6.58
N ARG A 38 13.79 2.26 6.72
CA ARG A 38 15.07 2.61 7.33
C ARG A 38 14.84 3.20 8.71
N GLN A 39 15.70 2.83 9.64
CA GLN A 39 15.71 3.43 10.97
C GLN A 39 16.32 4.84 10.88
N ASP A 40 15.66 5.82 11.49
CA ASP A 40 16.16 7.20 11.56
C ASP A 40 17.09 7.39 12.77
N ASP A 41 18.02 8.35 12.68
CA ASP A 41 19.01 8.64 13.74
C ASP A 41 18.35 9.10 15.06
N ASP A 42 17.22 9.81 14.97
CA ASP A 42 16.42 10.26 16.12
C ASP A 42 15.49 9.17 16.69
N GLY A 43 15.57 7.96 16.13
CA GLY A 43 14.65 6.85 16.41
C GLY A 43 13.42 6.83 15.50
N GLY A 44 12.73 5.69 15.49
CA GLY A 44 11.64 5.44 14.54
C GLY A 44 12.14 4.88 13.22
N PHE A 45 11.20 4.76 12.28
CA PHE A 45 11.46 4.23 10.95
C PHE A 45 10.73 5.07 9.90
N THR A 46 11.41 5.34 8.79
CA THR A 46 10.83 6.00 7.63
C THR A 46 10.85 5.09 6.42
N LEU A 47 9.78 5.15 5.63
CA LEU A 47 9.72 4.51 4.32
C LEU A 47 10.48 5.33 3.28
N TRP A 48 11.36 4.64 2.58
CA TRP A 48 12.10 5.13 1.43
C TRP A 48 11.67 4.36 0.19
N THR A 49 11.64 5.05 -0.95
CA THR A 49 11.28 4.44 -2.23
C THR A 49 12.26 4.85 -3.32
N ARG A 50 12.47 4.00 -4.32
CA ARG A 50 13.21 4.34 -5.54
C ARG A 50 12.50 3.79 -6.77
N GLN A 51 12.85 4.31 -7.93
CA GLN A 51 12.36 3.80 -9.21
C GLN A 51 13.52 3.66 -10.20
N GLN A 52 14.15 2.48 -10.19
CA GLN A 52 15.35 2.22 -10.97
C GLN A 52 15.11 2.37 -12.48
N VAL A 53 13.93 1.94 -12.96
CA VAL A 53 13.56 2.03 -14.39
C VAL A 53 13.48 3.48 -14.89
N ALA A 54 13.23 4.45 -14.01
CA ALA A 54 13.20 5.88 -14.32
C ALA A 54 14.50 6.59 -13.91
N ASN A 55 15.55 5.84 -13.53
CA ASN A 55 16.80 6.36 -12.97
C ASN A 55 16.58 7.32 -11.78
N ARG A 56 15.54 7.07 -10.97
CA ARG A 56 15.27 7.82 -9.74
C ARG A 56 15.89 7.09 -8.56
N GLY A 57 16.72 7.82 -7.81
CA GLY A 57 17.38 7.32 -6.61
C GLY A 57 16.40 7.07 -5.46
N TRP A 58 16.96 6.73 -4.30
CA TRP A 58 16.20 6.60 -3.07
C TRP A 58 15.72 7.96 -2.58
N GLU A 59 14.42 8.09 -2.37
CA GLU A 59 13.75 9.27 -1.85
C GLU A 59 12.98 8.90 -0.58
N MET A 60 13.09 9.75 0.43
CA MET A 60 12.32 9.64 1.67
C MET A 60 10.86 9.98 1.37
N THR A 61 9.94 9.19 1.90
CA THR A 61 8.51 9.46 1.77
C THR A 61 7.97 10.19 3.00
N THR A 62 6.70 10.61 2.94
CA THR A 62 6.00 11.20 4.08
C THR A 62 5.53 10.15 5.10
N PHE A 63 5.73 8.86 4.82
CA PHE A 63 5.28 7.77 5.68
C PHE A 63 6.40 7.36 6.61
N PHE A 64 6.18 7.59 7.91
CA PHE A 64 7.11 7.25 8.97
C PHE A 64 6.34 6.76 10.19
N SER A 65 7.02 6.05 11.07
CA SER A 65 6.55 5.67 12.39
C SER A 65 7.59 6.03 13.43
N THR A 66 7.16 6.51 14.58
CA THR A 66 8.03 6.81 15.72
C THR A 66 8.25 5.59 16.61
N ASN A 67 7.68 4.44 16.24
CA ASN A 67 7.77 3.22 17.02
C ASN A 67 9.21 2.67 17.02
N SER A 68 9.68 2.22 18.19
CA SER A 68 11.04 1.69 18.35
C SER A 68 11.16 0.24 17.90
N ASP A 69 10.03 -0.48 17.83
CA ASP A 69 9.99 -1.85 17.31
C ASP A 69 9.77 -1.82 15.79
N ARG A 70 10.67 -2.47 15.06
CA ARG A 70 10.64 -2.50 13.58
C ARG A 70 9.33 -3.07 13.05
N LYS A 71 8.82 -4.15 13.65
CA LYS A 71 7.63 -4.81 13.14
C LYS A 71 6.40 -3.92 13.31
N GLN A 72 6.24 -3.32 14.49
CA GLN A 72 5.15 -2.37 14.71
C GLN A 72 5.26 -1.13 13.82
N ALA A 73 6.48 -0.63 13.60
CA ALA A 73 6.71 0.48 12.68
C ALA A 73 6.34 0.13 11.24
N GLU A 74 6.71 -1.07 10.77
CA GLU A 74 6.35 -1.59 9.45
C GLU A 74 4.83 -1.76 9.32
N ASP A 75 4.14 -2.36 10.30
CA ASP A 75 2.68 -2.47 10.33
C ASP A 75 1.98 -1.10 10.27
N GLU A 76 2.46 -0.09 11.02
CA GLU A 76 1.94 1.28 10.98
C GLU A 76 2.13 1.93 9.61
N ILE A 77 3.34 1.84 9.04
CA ILE A 77 3.68 2.39 7.73
C ILE A 77 2.85 1.72 6.62
N PHE A 78 2.74 0.39 6.64
CA PHE A 78 1.98 -0.37 5.65
C PHE A 78 0.48 -0.09 5.74
N THR A 79 -0.06 0.06 6.94
CA THR A 79 -1.44 0.52 7.15
C THR A 79 -1.65 1.89 6.53
N ALA A 80 -0.74 2.84 6.78
CA ALA A 80 -0.84 4.17 6.22
C ALA A 80 -0.74 4.18 4.68
N ILE A 81 0.06 3.29 4.09
CA ILE A 81 0.18 3.13 2.63
C ILE A 81 -1.10 2.57 2.02
N VAL A 82 -1.63 1.48 2.57
CA VAL A 82 -2.87 0.83 2.09
C VAL A 82 -4.05 1.79 2.15
N LEU A 83 -4.11 2.65 3.17
CA LEU A 83 -5.18 3.63 3.33
C LEU A 83 -4.95 4.94 2.55
N SER A 84 -3.79 5.13 1.89
CA SER A 84 -3.45 6.41 1.25
C SER A 84 -3.88 6.45 -0.22
N PRO A 85 -4.86 7.29 -0.59
CA PRO A 85 -5.29 7.43 -1.98
C PRO A 85 -4.30 8.21 -2.86
N ARG A 86 -3.14 8.63 -2.31
CA ARG A 86 -2.23 9.62 -2.92
C ARG A 86 -0.85 9.09 -3.25
N PHE A 87 -0.58 7.80 -3.05
CA PHE A 87 0.70 7.26 -3.50
C PHE A 87 0.79 7.42 -5.03
N ARG A 88 1.92 7.90 -5.56
CA ARG A 88 2.02 8.14 -7.02
C ARG A 88 1.94 6.79 -7.74
N GLY A 89 1.16 6.63 -8.81
CA GLY A 89 1.07 5.32 -9.51
C GLY A 89 0.42 4.22 -8.66
N HIS A 90 -0.42 4.61 -7.70
CA HIS A 90 -1.09 3.71 -6.77
C HIS A 90 -2.04 2.76 -7.48
N CYS A 91 -1.97 1.49 -7.08
CA CYS A 91 -3.07 0.56 -7.16
C CYS A 91 -3.92 0.76 -5.91
N GLU A 92 -5.23 0.97 -6.06
CA GLU A 92 -6.12 1.21 -4.94
C GLU A 92 -6.28 -0.06 -4.09
N ALA A 93 -6.11 0.05 -2.78
CA ALA A 93 -6.34 -1.07 -1.87
C ALA A 93 -7.65 -0.88 -1.12
N ILE A 94 -8.52 -1.87 -1.22
CA ILE A 94 -9.79 -1.94 -0.50
C ILE A 94 -9.85 -3.24 0.30
N THR A 95 -10.60 -3.26 1.40
CA THR A 95 -10.81 -4.53 2.11
C THR A 95 -11.69 -5.46 1.27
N ASP A 96 -11.49 -6.77 1.38
CA ASP A 96 -12.32 -7.75 0.67
C ASP A 96 -13.81 -7.59 1.02
N GLU A 97 -14.11 -7.20 2.26
CA GLU A 97 -15.47 -6.89 2.71
C GLU A 97 -16.04 -5.68 1.94
N ALA A 98 -15.30 -4.58 1.84
CA ALA A 98 -15.74 -3.40 1.09
C ALA A 98 -15.88 -3.69 -0.42
N TYR A 99 -15.00 -4.54 -0.97
CA TYR A 99 -15.10 -4.97 -2.36
C TYR A 99 -16.36 -5.79 -2.62
N ALA A 100 -16.70 -6.71 -1.71
CA ALA A 100 -17.92 -7.50 -1.80
C ALA A 100 -19.18 -6.62 -1.72
N GLU A 101 -19.18 -5.60 -0.84
CA GLU A 101 -20.26 -4.60 -0.77
C GLU A 101 -20.39 -3.78 -2.07
N MET A 102 -19.27 -3.38 -2.67
CA MET A 102 -19.25 -2.65 -3.94
C MET A 102 -19.84 -3.48 -5.09
N LEU A 103 -19.49 -4.77 -5.17
CA LEU A 103 -20.05 -5.69 -6.16
C LEU A 103 -21.56 -5.92 -5.95
N ALA A 104 -22.01 -6.00 -4.70
CA ALA A 104 -23.43 -6.14 -4.39
C ALA A 104 -24.23 -4.92 -4.84
N GLN A 105 -23.75 -3.70 -4.55
CA GLN A 105 -24.41 -2.46 -4.96
C GLN A 105 -24.44 -2.29 -6.49
N GLY A 106 -23.35 -2.60 -7.18
CA GLY A 106 -23.30 -2.53 -8.65
C GLY A 106 -24.27 -3.50 -9.34
N ALA A 107 -24.55 -4.65 -8.73
CA ALA A 107 -25.53 -5.61 -9.25
C ALA A 107 -26.98 -5.17 -8.98
N GLU A 108 -27.24 -4.32 -7.98
CA GLU A 108 -28.57 -3.77 -7.67
C GLU A 108 -28.94 -2.57 -8.57
N ASP A 109 -27.97 -1.83 -9.11
CA ASP A 109 -28.19 -0.70 -10.04
C ASP A 109 -28.49 -1.13 -11.51
N GLU A 110 -28.31 -2.41 -11.85
CA GLU A 110 -28.61 -2.98 -13.19
C GLU A 110 -30.00 -3.66 -13.29
N GLU A 111 -30.86 -3.55 -12.27
CA GLU A 111 -32.23 -4.12 -12.25
C GLU A 111 -33.36 -3.09 -12.56
#